data_AF-A1B8H1-F1
#
_entry.id   AF-A1B8H1-F1
#
_cell.length_a   1.000
_cell.length_b   1.000
_cell.length_c   1.000
_cell.angle_alpha   90.00
_cell.angle_beta   90.00
_cell.angle_gamma   90.00
#
_symmetry.space_group_name_H-M   'P 1'
#
loop_
_entity.id
_entity.type
_entity.pdbx_description
1 polymer ?
#
loop_
_entity_poly.entity_id
_entity_poly.type
_entity_poly.pdbx_seq_one_letter_code
_entity_poly.pdbx_strand_id
1 'polypeptide(L)'
;MADDSQTPLQKFQITVEMPAGERISHVIRAADKKAAMARAVIPYPGALVVRLDQLSEVADAPKIVRLRPVDRARREMIGILQRQGYSLADIAEALNITVERALVLMEAA
;
A
#
# COMPACT_ATOMS: atom_id res chain seq x y z
N MET A 1 -26.38 21.19 6.28
CA MET A 1 -26.45 20.33 5.09
C MET A 1 -25.03 20.17 4.58
N ALA A 2 -24.41 19.02 4.83
CA ALA A 2 -23.07 18.70 4.32
C ALA A 2 -23.27 17.76 3.12
N ASP A 3 -23.04 18.29 1.92
CA ASP A 3 -23.00 17.53 0.68
C ASP A 3 -21.57 17.01 0.51
N ASP A 4 -21.22 15.98 1.30
CA ASP A 4 -19.90 15.32 1.26
C ASP A 4 -19.89 14.21 0.20
N SER A 5 -20.36 14.53 -1.01
CA SER A 5 -20.15 13.71 -2.20
C SER A 5 -18.70 13.84 -2.67
N GLN A 6 -17.74 13.37 -1.84
CA GLN A 6 -16.34 13.28 -2.21
C GLN A 6 -16.20 12.31 -3.39
N THR A 7 -16.08 12.86 -4.60
CA THR A 7 -15.76 12.06 -5.79
C THR A 7 -14.51 11.23 -5.50
N PRO A 8 -14.52 9.90 -5.69
CA PRO A 8 -13.39 9.06 -5.34
C PRO A 8 -12.15 9.48 -6.13
N LEU A 9 -11.11 9.92 -5.43
CA LEU A 9 -9.86 10.32 -6.06
C LEU A 9 -9.14 9.08 -6.60
N GLN A 10 -8.80 9.11 -7.88
CA GLN A 10 -8.07 8.05 -8.56
C GLN A 10 -6.57 8.29 -8.43
N LYS A 11 -5.77 7.22 -8.38
CA LYS A 11 -4.31 7.29 -8.37
C LYS A 11 -3.80 7.29 -9.81
N PHE A 12 -2.89 8.20 -10.11
CA PHE A 12 -2.20 8.29 -11.39
C PHE A 12 -0.70 8.26 -11.15
N GLN A 13 0.03 7.41 -11.87
CA GLN A 13 1.48 7.52 -11.98
C GLN A 13 1.79 8.44 -13.16
N ILE A 14 2.46 9.54 -12.88
CA ILE A 14 2.81 10.53 -13.90
C ILE A 14 4.32 10.64 -13.95
N THR A 15 4.86 10.58 -15.16
CA THR A 15 6.27 10.89 -15.42
C THR A 15 6.35 12.23 -16.13
N VAL A 16 7.10 13.15 -15.53
CA VAL A 16 7.43 14.44 -16.12
C VAL A 16 8.87 14.42 -16.60
N GLU A 17 9.13 15.05 -17.74
CA GLU A 17 10.47 15.32 -18.25
C GLU A 17 10.81 16.79 -17.97
N MET A 18 11.87 17.00 -17.21
CA MET A 18 12.42 18.31 -16.88
C MET A 18 13.13 18.90 -18.11
N PRO A 19 13.25 20.24 -18.21
CA PRO A 19 14.02 20.89 -19.29
C PRO A 19 15.47 20.41 -19.41
N ALA A 20 16.06 19.93 -18.31
CA ALA A 20 17.40 19.36 -18.26
C ALA A 20 17.50 17.90 -18.79
N GLY A 21 16.40 17.33 -19.28
CA GLY A 21 16.31 15.95 -19.77
C GLY A 21 16.11 14.90 -18.66
N GLU A 22 16.03 15.31 -17.40
CA GLU A 22 15.75 14.41 -16.27
C GLU A 22 14.27 13.98 -16.27
N ARG A 23 14.01 12.69 -16.05
CA ARG A 23 12.65 12.15 -15.96
C ARG A 23 12.31 11.76 -14.53
N ILE A 24 11.23 12.33 -14.01
CA ILE A 24 10.78 12.11 -12.63
C ILE A 24 9.40 11.46 -12.69
N SER A 25 9.25 10.28 -12.08
CA SER A 25 7.97 9.60 -11.91
C SER A 25 7.43 9.79 -10.50
N HIS A 26 6.16 10.18 -10.37
CA HIS A 26 5.48 10.27 -9.07
C HIS A 26 4.03 9.79 -9.14
N VAL A 27 3.42 9.59 -7.97
CA VAL A 27 2.02 9.16 -7.85
C VAL A 27 1.17 10.31 -7.32
N ILE A 28 0.16 10.72 -8.09
CA ILE A 28 -0.78 11.79 -7.76
C ILE A 28 -2.18 11.24 -7.58
N ARG A 29 -2.89 11.72 -6.56
CA ARG A 29 -4.34 11.49 -6.40
C ARG A 29 -5.11 12.68 -6.97
N ALA A 30 -6.02 12.40 -7.89
CA ALA A 30 -6.84 13.42 -8.55
C ALA A 30 -8.21 12.85 -8.94
N ALA A 31 -9.20 13.71 -9.14
CA ALA A 31 -10.53 13.29 -9.57
C ALA A 31 -10.50 12.69 -10.99
N ASP A 32 -9.64 13.23 -11.86
CA ASP A 32 -9.47 12.81 -13.25
C ASP A 32 -8.02 12.99 -13.72
N LYS A 33 -7.73 12.51 -14.94
CA LYS A 33 -6.40 12.61 -15.59
C LYS A 33 -5.96 14.06 -15.79
N LYS A 34 -6.88 14.97 -16.11
CA LYS A 34 -6.58 16.38 -16.39
C LYS A 34 -6.12 17.10 -15.12
N ALA A 35 -6.81 16.87 -14.01
CA ALA A 35 -6.45 17.37 -12.69
C ALA A 35 -5.12 16.77 -12.21
N ALA A 36 -4.84 15.51 -12.54
CA ALA A 36 -3.56 14.88 -12.24
C ALA A 36 -2.40 15.52 -13.01
N MET A 37 -2.56 15.78 -14.32
CA MET A 37 -1.56 16.46 -15.15
C MET A 37 -1.26 17.88 -14.66
N ALA A 38 -2.31 18.66 -14.37
CA ALA A 38 -2.16 20.02 -13.85
C ALA A 38 -1.37 20.01 -12.54
N ARG A 39 -1.64 19.04 -11.65
CA ARG A 39 -0.90 18.88 -10.39
C ARG A 39 0.54 18.40 -10.58
N ALA A 40 0.82 17.59 -11.59
CA ALA A 40 2.15 17.04 -11.84
C ALA A 40 3.18 18.11 -12.19
N VAL A 41 2.78 19.17 -12.88
CA VAL A 41 3.68 20.23 -13.36
C VAL A 41 3.89 21.37 -12.37
N ILE A 42 3.00 21.56 -11.39
CA ILE A 42 3.12 22.63 -10.36
C ILE A 42 4.49 22.64 -9.66
N PRO A 43 5.01 21.51 -9.16
CA PRO A 43 6.32 21.51 -8.50
C PRO A 43 7.51 21.60 -9.48
N TYR A 44 7.28 21.49 -10.80
CA TYR A 44 8.32 21.39 -11.81
C TYR A 44 8.11 22.41 -12.94
N PRO A 45 8.52 23.68 -12.74
CA PRO A 45 8.39 24.72 -13.76
C PRO A 45 9.09 24.32 -15.06
N GLY A 46 8.37 24.36 -16.17
CA GLY A 46 8.90 24.01 -17.50
C GLY A 46 8.95 22.50 -17.79
N ALA A 47 8.52 21.64 -16.87
CA ALA A 47 8.46 20.21 -17.12
C ALA A 47 7.26 19.82 -18.00
N LEU A 48 7.45 18.80 -18.83
CA LEU A 48 6.42 18.25 -19.70
C LEU A 48 5.97 16.88 -19.20
N VAL A 49 4.67 16.64 -19.14
CA VAL A 49 4.14 15.31 -18.84
C VAL A 49 4.39 14.41 -20.06
N VAL A 50 5.27 13.43 -19.92
CA VAL A 50 5.63 12.50 -21.01
C VAL A 50 4.95 11.14 -20.88
N ARG A 51 4.45 10.80 -19.69
CA ARG A 51 3.70 9.57 -19.46
C ARG A 51 2.69 9.76 -18.34
N LEU A 52 1.46 9.27 -18.54
CA LEU A 52 0.42 9.24 -17.54
C LEU A 52 -0.28 7.89 -17.58
N ASP A 53 -0.12 7.13 -16.50
CA ASP A 53 -0.77 5.86 -16.31
C ASP A 53 -1.80 6.01 -15.18
N GLN A 54 -3.05 5.62 -15.45
CA GLN A 54 -4.03 5.46 -14.39
C GLN A 54 -3.72 4.17 -13.65
N LEU A 55 -3.40 4.30 -12.37
CA LEU A 55 -3.23 3.16 -11.48
C LEU A 55 -4.62 2.69 -11.04
N SER A 56 -5.43 2.26 -12.00
CA SER A 56 -6.62 1.45 -11.74
C SER A 56 -6.13 0.09 -11.27
N GLU A 57 -6.33 -0.18 -9.99
CA GLU A 57 -6.17 -1.51 -9.39
C GLU A 57 -4.81 -2.19 -9.67
N VAL A 58 -3.70 -1.47 -9.46
CA VAL A 58 -2.51 -2.21 -9.02
C VAL A 58 -2.88 -2.72 -7.64
N ALA A 59 -3.21 -4.02 -7.59
CA ALA A 59 -3.56 -4.82 -6.41
C ALA A 59 -2.99 -4.15 -5.18
N ASP A 60 -3.88 -3.78 -4.23
CA ASP A 60 -3.53 -3.20 -2.94
C ASP A 60 -2.12 -3.63 -2.55
N ALA A 61 -1.13 -2.76 -2.75
CA ALA A 61 0.21 -3.02 -2.25
C ALA A 61 -0.03 -3.42 -0.80
N PRO A 62 0.38 -4.64 -0.37
CA PRO A 62 -0.15 -5.28 0.82
C PRO A 62 -0.09 -4.22 1.89
N LYS A 63 -1.27 -3.79 2.38
CA LYS A 63 -1.35 -2.76 3.42
C LYS A 63 -0.32 -3.22 4.44
N ILE A 64 0.76 -2.46 4.62
CA ILE A 64 1.76 -2.80 5.61
C ILE A 64 1.01 -2.61 6.93
N VAL A 65 0.35 -3.68 7.38
CA VAL A 65 -0.39 -3.70 8.62
C VAL A 65 0.71 -3.54 9.64
N ARG A 66 0.82 -2.33 10.20
CA ARG A 66 1.71 -2.07 11.31
C ARG A 66 1.17 -2.87 12.49
N LEU A 67 1.57 -4.13 12.57
CA LEU A 67 1.31 -4.98 13.71
C LEU A 67 1.91 -4.30 14.94
N ARG A 68 1.17 -4.32 16.04
CA ARG A 68 1.70 -3.91 17.33
C ARG A 68 2.94 -4.78 17.64
N PRO A 69 3.93 -4.28 18.41
CA PRO A 69 5.15 -5.05 18.69
C PRO A 69 4.89 -6.46 19.21
N VAL A 70 3.87 -6.63 20.06
CA VAL A 70 3.44 -7.95 20.60
C VAL A 70 2.92 -8.86 19.49
N ASP A 71 2.11 -8.35 18.56
CA ASP A 71 1.56 -9.12 17.45
C ASP A 71 2.66 -9.50 16.44
N ARG A 72 3.68 -8.64 16.25
CA ARG A 72 4.87 -8.95 15.44
C ARG A 72 5.69 -10.09 16.07
N ALA A 73 5.98 -10.02 17.36
CA ALA A 73 6.73 -11.06 18.06
C ALA A 73 5.98 -12.42 18.01
N ARG A 74 4.65 -12.39 18.16
CA ARG A 74 3.81 -13.59 18.00
C ARG A 74 3.86 -14.15 16.59
N ARG A 75 3.75 -13.31 15.55
CA ARG A 75 3.92 -13.73 14.14
C ARG A 75 5.27 -14.41 13.91
N GLU A 76 6.36 -13.80 14.37
CA GLU A 76 7.70 -14.38 14.23
C GLU A 76 7.80 -15.74 14.92
N MET A 77 7.26 -15.86 16.14
CA MET A 77 7.22 -17.13 16.87
C MET A 77 6.42 -18.20 16.13
N ILE A 78 5.24 -17.86 15.59
CA ILE A 78 4.42 -18.77 14.77
C ILE A 78 5.24 -19.28 13.57
N GLY A 79 5.92 -18.39 12.86
CA GLY A 79 6.75 -18.76 11.70
C GLY A 79 8.00 -19.59 12.06
N ILE A 80 8.55 -19.44 13.27
CA ILE A 80 9.65 -20.30 13.76
C ILE A 80 9.11 -21.70 14.06
N LEU A 81 8.02 -21.80 14.81
CA LEU A 81 7.45 -23.09 15.23
C LEU A 81 6.88 -23.88 14.04
N GLN A 82 6.25 -23.24 13.06
CA GLN A 82 5.82 -23.94 11.86
C GLN A 82 7.00 -24.53 11.06
N ARG A 83 8.13 -23.82 10.96
CA ARG A 83 9.34 -24.35 10.32
C ARG A 83 9.95 -25.54 11.07
N GLN A 84 9.65 -25.67 12.37
CA GLN A 84 10.03 -26.81 13.19
C GLN A 84 9.01 -27.97 13.12
N GLY A 85 7.92 -27.81 12.35
CA GLY A 85 6.92 -28.86 12.12
C GLY A 85 5.75 -28.87 13.09
N TYR A 86 5.62 -27.87 13.98
CA TYR A 86 4.46 -27.76 14.87
C TYR A 86 3.20 -27.39 14.10
N SER A 87 2.06 -27.99 14.48
CA SER A 87 0.78 -27.65 13.87
C SER A 87 0.31 -26.26 14.32
N LEU A 88 -0.51 -25.61 13.51
CA LEU A 88 -1.03 -24.28 13.86
C LEU A 88 -1.93 -24.32 15.11
N ALA A 89 -2.56 -25.47 15.40
CA ALA A 89 -3.35 -25.68 16.61
C ALA A 89 -2.46 -25.70 17.85
N ASP A 90 -1.37 -26.47 17.82
CA ASP A 90 -0.42 -26.56 18.94
C ASP A 90 0.24 -25.20 19.22
N ILE A 91 0.56 -24.46 18.15
CA ILE A 91 1.13 -23.11 18.26
C ILE A 91 0.11 -22.14 18.87
N ALA A 92 -1.15 -22.20 18.44
CA ALA A 92 -2.20 -21.33 18.97
C ALA A 92 -2.43 -21.60 20.47
N GLU A 93 -2.44 -22.87 20.86
CA GLU A 93 -2.51 -23.30 22.26
C GLU A 93 -1.31 -22.77 23.07
N ALA A 94 -0.08 -22.99 22.58
CA ALA A 94 1.14 -22.53 23.25
C ALA A 94 1.21 -21.00 23.42
N LEU A 95 0.64 -20.24 22.47
CA LEU A 95 0.57 -18.79 22.51
C LEU A 95 -0.68 -18.26 23.23
N ASN A 96 -1.54 -19.14 23.75
CA ASN A 96 -2.82 -18.84 24.37
C ASN A 96 -3.68 -17.89 23.52
N ILE A 97 -3.86 -18.25 22.25
CA ILE A 97 -4.69 -17.55 21.26
C ILE A 97 -5.57 -18.53 20.51
N THR A 98 -6.59 -18.02 19.81
CA THR A 98 -7.40 -18.85 18.90
C THR A 98 -6.61 -19.18 17.63
N VAL A 99 -6.94 -20.31 16.99
CA VAL A 99 -6.36 -20.70 15.69
C VAL A 99 -6.65 -19.63 14.62
N GLU A 100 -7.85 -19.04 14.64
CA GLU A 100 -8.23 -17.92 13.78
C GLU A 100 -7.30 -16.71 13.95
N ARG A 101 -6.95 -16.37 15.20
CA ARG A 101 -6.02 -15.27 15.48
C ARG A 101 -4.61 -15.60 14.98
N ALA A 102 -4.17 -16.84 15.11
CA ALA A 102 -2.88 -17.29 14.58
C ALA A 102 -2.84 -17.20 13.04
N LEU A 103 -3.92 -17.59 12.35
CA LEU A 103 -4.08 -17.43 10.90
C LEU A 103 -4.00 -15.96 10.48
N VAL A 104 -4.77 -15.08 11.13
CA VAL A 104 -4.77 -13.64 10.83
C VAL A 104 -3.37 -13.02 10.99
N LEU A 105 -2.60 -13.46 12.00
CA LEU A 105 -1.23 -12.98 12.20
C LEU A 105 -0.26 -13.47 11.11
N MET A 106 -0.53 -14.62 10.49
CA MET A 106 0.24 -15.11 9.34
C MET A 106 -0.15 -14.42 8.03
N GLU A 107 -1.43 -14.11 7.83
CA GLU A 107 -1.93 -13.44 6.63
C GLU A 107 -1.58 -11.95 6.57
N ALA A 108 -1.37 -11.30 7.72
CA ALA A 108 -0.92 -9.90 7.81
C ALA A 108 0.57 -9.69 7.41
N ALA A 109 1.14 -10.63 6.64
CA ALA A 109 2.55 -10.75 6.31
C ALA A 109 2.97 -10.07 5.02
#